data_AF-A0A433Y7I7-F1
#
_entry.id   AF-A0A433Y7I7-F1
#
_cell.length_a   1.000
_cell.length_b   1.000
_cell.length_c   1.000
_cell.angle_alpha   90.00
_cell.angle_beta   90.00
_cell.angle_gamma   90.00
#
_symmetry.space_group_name_H-M   'P 1'
#
loop_
_entity.id
_entity.type
_entity.pdbx_description
1 polymer ?
#
loop_
_entity_poly.entity_id
_entity_poly.type
_entity_poly.pdbx_seq_one_letter_code
_entity_poly.pdbx_strand_id
1 'polypeptide(L)' 'MKSVLLQLSMAIEKEDYSTIYNYKDQLYKLKIYYERQHKLLQGYEKDPQKLQENSGFIISWIEDLDKILSLSL' A
#
# COMPACT_ATOMS: atom_id res chain seq x y z
N MET A 1 9.95 0.15 8.54
CA MET A 1 8.59 0.07 7.93
C MET A 1 7.49 -0.05 8.98
N LYS A 2 7.54 -1.03 9.90
CA LYS A 2 6.54 -1.16 10.99
C LYS A 2 6.34 0.11 11.83
N SER A 3 7.41 0.84 12.14
CA SER A 3 7.35 2.12 12.87
C SER A 3 6.65 3.24 12.09
N VAL A 4 6.82 3.28 10.77
CA VAL A 4 6.21 4.30 9.90
C VAL A 4 4.71 4.06 9.75
N LEU A 5 4.31 2.79 9.59
CA LEU A 5 2.90 2.42 9.50
C LEU A 5 2.14 2.72 10.80
N LEU A 6 2.78 2.52 11.96
CA LEU A 6 2.20 2.88 13.26
C LEU A 6 2.02 4.40 13.41
N GLN A 7 2.98 5.19 12.93
CA GLN A 7 2.86 6.65 12.97
C GLN A 7 1.77 7.16 12.03
N LEU A 8 1.63 6.54 10.84
CA LEU A 8 0.57 6.84 9.90
C LEU A 8 -0.81 6.45 10.44
N SER A 9 -0.96 5.30 11.10
CA SER A 9 -2.25 4.91 11.71
C SER A 9 -2.67 5.89 12.79
N MET A 10 -1.73 6.31 13.65
CA MET A 10 -1.98 7.33 14.66
C MET A 10 -2.31 8.71 14.06
N ALA A 11 -1.72 9.07 12.92
CA ALA A 11 -2.02 10.32 12.22
C ALA A 11 -3.42 10.30 11.62
N ILE A 12 -3.85 9.18 11.03
CA ILE A 12 -5.20 8.99 10.49
C ILE A 12 -6.25 9.09 11.61
N GLU A 13 -6.04 8.40 12.75
CA GLU A 13 -6.95 8.47 13.90
C GLU A 13 -7.11 9.89 14.47
N LYS A 14 -6.09 10.73 14.30
CA LYS A 14 -6.07 12.12 14.78
C LYS A 14 -6.45 13.14 13.71
N GLU A 15 -6.81 12.68 12.51
CA GLU A 15 -7.07 13.53 11.34
C GLU A 15 -5.89 14.50 11.03
N ASP A 16 -4.66 14.09 11.36
CA ASP A 16 -3.44 14.87 11.10
C ASP A 16 -2.92 14.59 9.68
N TYR A 17 -3.57 15.21 8.71
CA TYR A 17 -3.20 15.12 7.30
C TYR A 17 -1.82 15.70 6.99
N SER A 18 -1.28 16.57 7.84
CA SER A 18 0.07 17.13 7.66
C SER A 18 1.15 16.06 7.83
N THR A 19 0.98 15.17 8.82
CA THR A 19 1.85 14.02 9.01
C THR A 19 1.73 13.04 7.83
N ILE A 20 0.52 12.81 7.31
CA ILE A 20 0.31 11.96 6.13
C ILE A 20 1.03 12.54 4.90
N TYR A 21 0.94 13.85 4.69
CA TYR A 21 1.64 14.54 3.61
C TYR A 21 3.16 14.37 3.71
N ASN A 22 3.74 14.46 4.91
CA ASN A 22 5.17 14.28 5.13
C ASN A 22 5.68 12.86 4.78
N TYR A 23 4.78 11.88 4.70
CA TYR A 23 5.09 10.50 4.34
C TYR A 23 4.73 10.14 2.89
N LYS A 24 4.30 11.11 2.08
CA LYS A 24 3.84 10.91 0.70
C LYS A 24 4.83 10.14 -0.15
N ASP A 25 6.12 10.50 -0.08
CA ASP A 25 7.18 9.82 -0.84
C ASP A 25 7.36 8.36 -0.41
N GLN A 26 7.28 8.08 0.89
CA GLN A 26 7.39 6.74 1.45
C GLN A 26 6.18 5.89 1.08
N LEU A 27 4.98 6.47 1.11
CA LEU A 27 3.74 5.83 0.68
C LEU A 27 3.76 5.51 -0.82
N TYR A 28 4.26 6.43 -1.64
CA TYR A 28 4.44 6.20 -3.08
C TYR A 28 5.44 5.08 -3.37
N LYS A 29 6.58 5.05 -2.66
CA LYS A 29 7.55 3.95 -2.75
C LYS A 29 6.96 2.61 -2.31
N LEU A 30 6.12 2.61 -1.28
CA LEU A 30 5.42 1.42 -0.81
C LEU A 30 4.41 0.91 -1.85
N LYS A 31 3.69 1.81 -2.52
CA LYS A 31 2.82 1.46 -3.65
C LYS A 31 3.60 0.77 -4.77
N ILE A 32 4.70 1.38 -5.23
CA ILE A 32 5.57 0.80 -6.27
C ILE A 32 6.09 -0.57 -5.84
N TYR A 33 6.43 -0.74 -4.57
CA TYR A 33 6.86 -2.03 -4.05
C TYR A 33 5.76 -3.09 -4.24
N TYR A 34 4.51 -2.81 -3.84
CA TYR A 34 3.41 -3.75 -4.00
C TYR A 34 3.06 -4.03 -5.47
N GLU A 35 3.12 -3.04 -6.36
CA GLU A 35 2.96 -3.25 -7.81
C GLU A 35 4.00 -4.25 -8.35
N ARG A 36 5.26 -4.12 -7.90
CA ARG A 36 6.33 -5.07 -8.26
C ARG A 36 6.08 -6.45 -7.67
N GLN A 37 5.61 -6.54 -6.42
CA GLN A 37 5.27 -7.83 -5.80
C GLN A 37 4.14 -8.54 -6.55
N HIS A 38 3.11 -7.81 -6.97
CA HIS A 38 2.04 -8.35 -7.79
C HIS A 38 2.57 -8.92 -9.11
N LYS A 39 3.45 -8.17 -9.80
CA LYS A 39 4.08 -8.66 -11.04
C LYS A 39 4.94 -9.90 -10.81
N LEU A 40 5.66 -9.98 -9.70
CA LEU A 40 6.46 -11.16 -9.33
C LEU A 40 5.56 -12.37 -9.04
N LEU A 41 4.46 -12.17 -8.30
CA LEU A 41 3.49 -13.20 -7.98
C LEU A 41 2.92 -13.85 -9.26
N GLN A 42 2.58 -13.04 -10.27
CA GLN A 42 2.09 -13.53 -11.57
C GLN A 42 3.09 -14.43 -12.32
N GLY A 43 4.39 -14.22 -12.13
CA GLY A 43 5.43 -15.07 -12.71
C GLY A 43 5.70 -16.34 -11.90
N TYR A 44 5.53 -16.26 -10.58
CA TYR A 44 5.90 -17.31 -9.62
C TYR A 44 4.78 -18.33 -9.38
N GLU A 45 3.58 -17.87 -9.02
CA GLU A 45 2.47 -18.76 -8.62
C GLU A 45 1.87 -19.46 -9.85
N LYS A 46 1.77 -20.78 -9.78
CA LYS A 46 1.28 -21.64 -10.87
C LYS A 46 -0.14 -22.12 -10.61
N ASP A 47 -0.58 -22.10 -9.36
CA ASP A 47 -1.95 -22.38 -8.97
C ASP A 47 -2.83 -21.15 -9.27
N PRO A 48 -3.78 -21.25 -10.23
CA PRO A 48 -4.62 -20.12 -10.62
C PRO A 48 -5.48 -19.58 -9.47
N GLN A 49 -5.94 -20.45 -8.57
CA GLN A 49 -6.78 -20.05 -7.46
C GLN A 49 -5.97 -19.25 -6.44
N LYS A 50 -4.79 -19.75 -6.06
CA LYS A 50 -3.88 -19.02 -5.17
C LYS A 50 -3.39 -17.72 -5.78
N LEU A 51 -3.14 -17.70 -7.09
CA LEU A 51 -2.77 -16.49 -7.80
C LEU A 51 -3.88 -15.44 -7.69
N GLN A 52 -5.14 -15.82 -7.90
CA GLN A 52 -6.27 -14.91 -7.78
C GLN A 52 -6.41 -14.37 -6.35
N GLU A 53 -6.41 -15.25 -5.35
CA GLU A 53 -6.55 -14.89 -3.93
C GLU A 53 -5.43 -13.92 -3.49
N ASN A 54 -4.17 -14.29 -3.76
CA ASN A 54 -3.02 -13.47 -3.37
C ASN A 54 -2.95 -12.16 -4.15
N SER A 55 -3.33 -12.15 -5.44
CA SER A 55 -3.41 -10.92 -6.23
C SER A 55 -4.47 -9.98 -5.66
N GLY A 56 -5.61 -10.51 -5.23
CA GLY A 56 -6.67 -9.73 -4.58
C GLY A 56 -6.18 -8.95 -3.36
N PHE A 57 -5.40 -9.60 -2.49
CA PHE A 57 -4.81 -8.91 -1.32
C PHE A 57 -3.84 -7.79 -1.73
N ILE A 58 -2.93 -8.06 -2.67
CA ILE A 58 -1.94 -7.06 -3.09
C ILE A 58 -2.61 -5.88 -3.79
N ILE A 59 -3.60 -6.14 -4.66
CA ILE A 59 -4.37 -5.11 -5.35
C ILE A 59 -5.12 -4.23 -4.33
N SER A 60 -5.77 -4.83 -3.34
CA SER A 60 -6.44 -4.09 -2.26
C SER A 60 -5.49 -3.15 -1.54
N TRP A 61 -4.25 -3.58 -1.24
CA TRP A 61 -3.26 -2.69 -0.60
C TRP A 61 -2.82 -1.54 -1.50
N ILE A 62 -2.71 -1.76 -2.81
CA ILE A 62 -2.40 -0.70 -3.77
C ILE A 62 -3.53 0.32 -3.83
N GLU A 63 -4.79 -0.14 -3.89
CA GLU A 63 -5.97 0.72 -3.92
C GLU A 63 -6.08 1.58 -2.65
N ASP A 64 -5.81 1.01 -1.48
CA ASP A 64 -5.83 1.75 -0.22
C ASP A 64 -4.72 2.81 -0.17
N LEU A 65 -3.53 2.50 -0.71
CA LEU A 65 -2.46 3.50 -0.84
C LEU A 65 -2.84 4.62 -1.81
N ASP A 66 -3.53 4.32 -2.90
CA ASP A 66 -4.03 5.35 -3.82
C ASP A 66 -5.05 6.28 -3.17
N LYS A 67 -5.97 5.74 -2.36
CA LYS A 67 -6.89 6.56 -1.56
C LYS A 67 -6.12 7.48 -0.62
N ILE A 68 -5.16 6.96 0.15
CA ILE A 68 -4.36 7.77 1.09
C ILE A 68 -3.56 8.85 0.35
N LEU A 69 -2.94 8.51 -0.78
CA LEU A 69 -2.19 9.47 -1.58
C LEU A 69 -3.09 10.57 -2.17
N SER A 70 -4.35 10.25 -2.50
CA SER A 70 -5.33 11.23 -2.98
C SER A 70 -5.85 12.18 -1.88
N LEU A 71 -5.80 11.77 -0.61
CA LEU A 71 -6.17 12.61 0.54
C LEU A 71 -5.11 13.68 0.85
N SER A 72 -3.90 13.56 0.30
CA SER A 72 -2.76 14.46 0.55
C SER A 72 -2.71 15.68 -0.41
N LEU A 73 -3.88 16.19 -0.82
CA LEU A 73 -4.04 17.41 -1.64
C LEU A 73 -4.09 18.67 -0.79
#